data_AF-A0A6C0IX07-F1
#
_entry.id   AF-A0A6C0IX07-F1
#
_cell.length_a   1.000
_cell.length_b   1.000
_cell.length_c   1.000
_cell.angle_alpha   90.00
_cell.angle_beta   90.00
_cell.angle_gamma   90.00
#
_symmetry.space_group_name_H-M   'P 1'
#
loop_
_entity.id
_entity.type
_entity.pdbx_description
1 polymer ?
#
loop_
_entity_poly.entity_id
_entity_poly.type
_entity_poly.pdbx_seq_one_letter_code
_entity_poly.pdbx_strand_id
1 'polypeptide(L)'
;MNQERFALFLIGCMGSRLALAEGARHYEGTDTLAKIAPFAFLPALGFTILFIFGLRTHGPETFGDLIWWDNLRPVHAILYAMFAVAAMNHRPSSHYLYIDLVIGLFAWITFHSFKR
;
A
#
# COMPACT_ATOMS: atom_id res chain seq x y z
N MET A 1 21.04 -3.26 -12.11
CA MET A 1 19.59 -3.01 -11.94
C MET A 1 19.37 -1.50 -12.01
N ASN A 2 18.56 -1.02 -12.96
CA ASN A 2 18.55 0.41 -13.35
C ASN A 2 17.95 1.31 -12.27
N GLN A 3 18.60 2.45 -12.00
CA GLN A 3 18.21 3.49 -11.03
C GLN A 3 16.75 3.96 -11.19
N GLU A 4 16.22 3.89 -12.42
CA GLU A 4 14.83 4.24 -12.76
C GLU A 4 13.79 3.38 -12.01
N ARG A 5 14.09 2.10 -11.74
CA ARG A 5 13.18 1.19 -11.02
C ARG A 5 13.06 1.54 -9.54
N PHE A 6 14.17 1.96 -8.94
CA PHE A 6 14.21 2.45 -7.56
C PHE A 6 13.39 3.72 -7.42
N ALA A 7 13.58 4.67 -8.34
CA ALA A 7 12.85 5.93 -8.35
C ALA A 7 11.33 5.73 -8.50
N LEU A 8 10.89 4.86 -9.41
CA LEU A 8 9.46 4.55 -9.57
C LEU A 8 8.82 3.97 -8.30
N PHE A 9 9.51 3.07 -7.60
CA PHE A 9 8.99 2.51 -6.35
C PHE A 9 9.00 3.54 -5.21
N LEU A 10 10.11 4.23 -5.00
CA LEU A 10 10.28 5.18 -3.91
C LEU A 10 9.41 6.43 -4.09
N ILE A 11 9.39 7.02 -5.29
CA ILE A 11 8.65 8.25 -5.56
C ILE A 11 7.19 7.92 -5.89
N GLY A 12 6.96 6.92 -6.75
CA GLY A 12 5.62 6.55 -7.19
C GLY A 12 4.83 5.81 -6.12
N CYS A 13 5.34 4.69 -5.62
CA CYS A 13 4.60 3.85 -4.66
C CYS A 13 4.71 4.39 -3.22
N MET A 14 5.92 4.58 -2.71
CA MET A 14 6.09 5.06 -1.33
C MET A 14 5.68 6.52 -1.17
N GLY A 15 6.00 7.38 -2.14
CA GLY A 15 5.55 8.77 -2.14
C GLY A 15 4.03 8.92 -2.15
N SER A 16 3.32 8.15 -2.98
CA SER A 16 1.84 8.17 -2.99
C SER A 16 1.24 7.64 -1.69
N ARG A 17 1.81 6.57 -1.11
CA ARG A 17 1.38 6.06 0.20
C ARG A 17 1.59 7.07 1.33
N LEU A 18 2.73 7.77 1.33
CA LEU A 18 3.00 8.83 2.30
C LEU A 18 2.04 10.00 2.14
N ALA A 19 1.76 10.41 0.89
CA ALA A 19 0.79 11.48 0.61
C ALA A 19 -0.63 11.10 1.07
N LEU A 20 -1.05 9.84 0.87
CA LEU A 20 -2.32 9.33 1.37
C LEU A 20 -2.36 9.31 2.91
N ALA A 21 -1.29 8.85 3.56
CA ALA A 21 -1.21 8.81 5.03
C ALA A 21 -1.26 10.22 5.64
N GLU A 22 -0.49 11.16 5.08
CA GLU A 22 -0.47 12.54 5.54
C GLU A 22 -1.79 13.27 5.26
N GLY A 23 -2.39 13.04 4.08
CA GLY A 23 -3.72 13.55 3.77
C GLY A 23 -4.78 13.02 4.74
N ALA A 24 -4.75 11.72 5.02
CA ALA A 24 -5.65 11.12 6.00
C ALA A 24 -5.46 11.70 7.41
N ARG A 25 -4.21 11.94 7.83
CA ARG A 25 -3.89 12.58 9.11
C ARG A 25 -4.41 14.01 9.18
N HIS A 26 -4.30 14.78 8.09
CA HIS A 26 -4.76 16.16 8.04
C HIS A 26 -6.28 16.29 8.15
N TYR A 27 -7.03 15.36 7.55
CA TYR A 27 -8.50 15.34 7.56
C TYR A 27 -9.10 14.42 8.63
N GLU A 28 -8.29 13.95 9.58
CA GLU A 28 -8.69 12.98 10.58
C GLU A 28 -9.85 13.49 11.44
N GLY A 29 -10.87 12.66 11.65
CA GLY A 29 -12.09 13.02 12.39
C GLY A 29 -13.12 13.85 11.60
N THR A 30 -12.80 14.32 10.40
CA THR A 30 -13.74 15.10 9.57
C THR A 30 -14.71 14.21 8.78
N ASP A 31 -15.91 14.73 8.50
CA ASP A 31 -16.87 14.10 7.59
C ASP A 31 -16.30 13.91 6.17
N THR A 32 -15.38 14.78 5.76
CA THR A 32 -14.70 14.68 4.46
C THR A 32 -13.92 13.37 4.37
N LEU A 33 -13.12 13.05 5.40
CA LEU A 33 -12.36 11.80 5.42
C LEU A 33 -13.29 10.59 5.44
N ALA A 34 -14.35 10.62 6.26
CA ALA A 34 -15.30 9.52 6.34
C ALA A 34 -16.00 9.23 4.99
N LYS A 35 -16.26 10.25 4.18
CA LYS A 35 -16.86 10.12 2.84
C LYS A 35 -15.90 9.58 1.78
N ILE A 36 -14.61 9.91 1.87
CA ILE A 36 -13.59 9.44 0.90
C ILE A 36 -12.95 8.11 1.30
N ALA A 37 -12.98 7.76 2.59
CA ALA A 37 -12.41 6.51 3.11
C ALA A 37 -12.89 5.23 2.42
N PRO A 38 -14.16 5.10 1.96
CA PRO A 38 -14.60 3.94 1.20
C PRO A 38 -13.80 3.67 -0.08
N PHE A 39 -13.18 4.70 -0.69
CA PHE A 39 -12.33 4.50 -1.86
C PHE A 39 -11.06 3.69 -1.53
N ALA A 40 -10.63 3.64 -0.27
CA ALA A 40 -9.54 2.78 0.17
C ALA A 40 -9.89 1.29 0.15
N PHE A 41 -11.16 0.90 -0.03
CA PHE A 41 -11.50 -0.48 -0.34
C PHE A 41 -11.08 -0.90 -1.75
N LEU A 42 -10.91 0.02 -2.70
CA LEU A 42 -10.42 -0.31 -4.04
C LEU A 42 -9.04 -0.98 -4.01
N PRO A 43 -8.00 -0.40 -3.35
CA PRO A 43 -6.73 -1.09 -3.20
C PRO A 43 -6.86 -2.35 -2.32
N ALA A 44 -7.71 -2.36 -1.28
CA ALA A 44 -7.90 -3.56 -0.45
C ALA A 44 -8.44 -4.76 -1.26
N LEU A 45 -9.49 -4.53 -2.05
CA LEU A 45 -10.06 -5.54 -2.93
C LEU A 45 -9.10 -5.90 -4.06
N GLY A 46 -8.42 -4.92 -4.65
CA GLY A 46 -7.41 -5.14 -5.67
C GLY A 46 -6.31 -6.09 -5.20
N PHE A 47 -5.71 -5.83 -4.04
CA PHE A 47 -4.69 -6.71 -3.46
C PHE A 47 -5.22 -8.09 -3.11
N THR A 48 -6.45 -8.17 -2.57
CA THR A 48 -7.09 -9.44 -2.21
C THR A 48 -7.35 -10.30 -3.44
N ILE A 49 -7.93 -9.74 -4.50
CA ILE A 49 -8.25 -10.44 -5.75
C ILE A 49 -6.95 -10.90 -6.42
N LEU A 50 -5.94 -10.03 -6.51
CA LEU A 50 -4.68 -10.38 -7.14
C LEU A 50 -3.99 -11.55 -6.40
N PHE A 51 -4.04 -11.56 -5.06
CA PHE A 51 -3.46 -12.63 -4.26
C PHE A 51 -4.25 -13.94 -4.34
N ILE A 52 -5.57 -13.92 -4.11
CA ILE A 52 -6.40 -15.14 -4.08
C ILE A 52 -6.38 -15.86 -5.42
N PHE A 53 -6.53 -15.11 -6.51
CA PHE A 53 -6.59 -15.69 -7.84
C PHE A 53 -5.20 -15.90 -8.46
N GLY A 54 -4.12 -15.57 -7.75
CA GLY A 54 -2.76 -15.61 -8.28
C GLY A 54 -2.59 -14.77 -9.56
N LEU A 55 -3.44 -13.75 -9.72
CA LEU A 55 -3.45 -12.91 -10.90
C LEU A 55 -2.24 -12.00 -10.82
N ARG A 56 -1.36 -12.10 -11.82
CA ARG A 56 -0.13 -11.31 -11.96
C ARG A 56 1.01 -11.79 -11.03
N THR A 57 1.49 -13.00 -11.26
CA THR A 57 2.75 -13.51 -10.67
C THR A 57 3.99 -12.81 -11.26
N HIS A 58 3.87 -12.27 -12.48
CA HIS A 58 4.90 -11.55 -13.22
C HIS A 58 4.34 -10.19 -13.63
N GLY A 59 5.10 -9.11 -13.49
CA GLY A 59 4.65 -7.75 -13.76
C GLY A 59 5.59 -6.97 -14.67
N PRO A 60 5.10 -5.96 -15.40
CA PRO A 60 5.97 -4.96 -16.05
C PRO A 60 6.89 -4.27 -15.04
N GLU A 61 6.42 -4.12 -13.80
CA GLU A 61 7.13 -3.55 -12.66
C GLU A 61 8.35 -4.39 -12.24
N THR A 62 8.31 -5.70 -12.49
CA THR A 62 9.40 -6.64 -12.28
C THR A 62 10.08 -7.05 -13.59
N PHE A 63 9.69 -6.46 -14.73
CA PHE A 63 10.20 -6.79 -16.07
C PHE A 63 10.23 -8.30 -16.38
N GLY A 64 9.17 -9.00 -15.96
CA GLY A 64 9.06 -10.44 -16.18
C GLY A 64 9.61 -11.31 -15.06
N ASP A 65 10.17 -10.74 -13.98
CA ASP A 65 10.49 -11.50 -12.77
C ASP A 65 9.25 -11.70 -11.88
N LEU A 66 9.34 -12.65 -10.95
CA LEU A 66 8.33 -12.87 -9.93
C LEU A 66 8.13 -11.62 -9.06
N ILE A 67 6.86 -11.26 -8.82
CA ILE A 67 6.51 -10.17 -7.90
C ILE A 67 6.88 -10.58 -6.48
N TRP A 68 7.94 -9.96 -5.96
CA TRP A 68 8.54 -10.34 -4.68
C TRP A 68 7.70 -10.02 -3.45
N TRP A 69 6.79 -9.06 -3.56
CA TRP A 69 5.91 -8.61 -2.48
C TRP A 69 4.50 -9.20 -2.56
N ASP A 70 4.28 -10.22 -3.39
CA ASP A 70 2.95 -10.84 -3.55
C ASP A 70 2.40 -11.38 -2.23
N ASN A 71 3.24 -12.02 -1.42
CA ASN A 71 2.88 -12.50 -0.07
C ASN A 71 2.55 -11.39 0.93
N LEU A 72 2.91 -10.13 0.65
CA LEU A 72 2.59 -8.97 1.49
C LEU A 72 1.26 -8.32 1.10
N ARG A 73 0.69 -8.66 -0.06
CA ARG A 73 -0.61 -8.14 -0.52
C ARG A 73 -1.73 -8.36 0.50
N PRO A 74 -1.87 -9.51 1.17
CA PRO A 74 -2.89 -9.68 2.20
C PRO A 74 -2.72 -8.72 3.37
N VAL A 75 -1.48 -8.44 3.78
CA VAL A 75 -1.18 -7.50 4.88
C VAL A 75 -1.59 -6.08 4.48
N HIS A 76 -1.19 -5.64 3.28
CA HIS A 76 -1.60 -4.35 2.73
C HIS A 76 -3.12 -4.25 2.57
N ALA A 77 -3.78 -5.31 2.07
CA ALA A 77 -5.23 -5.35 1.92
C ALA A 77 -5.96 -5.14 3.26
N ILE A 78 -5.51 -5.84 4.30
CA ILE A 78 -6.08 -5.73 5.64
C ILE A 78 -5.88 -4.31 6.18
N LEU A 79 -4.68 -3.72 6.05
CA LEU A 79 -4.41 -2.37 6.54
C LEU A 79 -5.27 -1.31 5.85
N TYR A 80 -5.44 -1.40 4.54
CA TYR A 80 -6.33 -0.51 3.79
C TYR A 80 -7.80 -0.68 4.19
N ALA A 81 -8.26 -1.91 4.44
CA ALA A 81 -9.60 -2.16 4.94
C ALA A 81 -9.80 -1.61 6.36
N MET A 82 -8.83 -1.81 7.25
CA MET A 82 -8.87 -1.27 8.62
C MET A 82 -8.88 0.26 8.62
N PHE A 83 -8.06 0.88 7.77
CA PHE A 83 -8.09 2.32 7.52
C PHE A 83 -9.50 2.78 7.11
N ALA A 84 -10.08 2.16 6.08
CA ALA A 84 -11.39 2.55 5.56
C ALA A 84 -12.47 2.45 6.64
N VAL A 85 -12.54 1.33 7.36
CA VAL A 85 -13.52 1.12 8.43
C VAL A 85 -13.32 2.12 9.57
N ALA A 86 -12.10 2.34 10.04
CA ALA A 86 -11.83 3.27 11.13
C ALA A 86 -12.18 4.72 10.74
N ALA A 87 -11.78 5.15 9.54
CA ALA A 87 -12.04 6.48 9.03
C ALA A 87 -13.54 6.76 8.83
N MET A 88 -14.30 5.78 8.33
CA MET A 88 -15.77 5.88 8.22
C MET A 88 -16.47 6.04 9.58
N ASN A 89 -15.87 5.51 10.65
CA ASN A 89 -16.40 5.61 12.01
C ASN A 89 -15.83 6.81 12.79
N HIS A 90 -15.19 7.77 12.11
CA HIS A 90 -14.54 8.94 12.72
C HIS A 90 -13.50 8.55 13.80
N ARG A 91 -12.91 7.36 13.68
CA ARG A 91 -11.84 6.91 14.57
C ARG A 91 -10.48 7.32 14.01
N PRO A 92 -9.46 7.45 14.87
CA PRO A 92 -8.10 7.56 14.40
C PRO A 92 -7.79 6.40 13.45
N SER A 93 -7.29 6.71 12.25
CA SER A 93 -7.16 5.76 11.14
C SER A 93 -5.88 5.99 10.33
N SER A 94 -5.29 7.18 10.36
CA SER A 94 -4.08 7.52 9.60
C SER A 94 -2.91 6.56 9.89
N HIS A 95 -2.81 6.08 11.13
CA HIS A 95 -1.80 5.12 11.58
C HIS A 95 -1.77 3.81 10.77
N TYR A 96 -2.91 3.31 10.26
CA TYR A 96 -2.92 2.10 9.43
C TYR A 96 -2.16 2.30 8.12
N LEU A 97 -2.26 3.49 7.51
CA LEU A 97 -1.54 3.84 6.28
C LEU A 97 -0.04 4.06 6.54
N TYR A 98 0.33 4.61 7.71
CA TYR A 98 1.74 4.70 8.10
C TYR A 98 2.36 3.33 8.36
N ILE A 99 1.63 2.41 8.99
CA ILE A 99 2.09 1.03 9.16
C ILE A 99 2.29 0.35 7.79
N ASP A 100 1.35 0.55 6.86
CA ASP A 100 1.46 0.06 5.48
C ASP A 100 2.71 0.57 4.77
N LEU A 101 2.99 1.87 4.87
CA LEU A 101 4.19 2.53 4.34
C LEU A 101 5.45 1.89 4.93
N VAL A 102 5.52 1.74 6.25
CA VAL A 102 6.69 1.19 6.95
C VAL A 102 6.95 -0.26 6.55
N ILE A 103 5.90 -1.08 6.47
CA ILE A 103 6.01 -2.48 6.02
C ILE A 103 6.49 -2.54 4.58
N GLY A 104 5.91 -1.72 3.69
CA GLY A 104 6.31 -1.66 2.28
C GLY A 104 7.76 -1.24 2.10
N LEU A 105 8.21 -0.22 2.84
CA LEU A 105 9.58 0.26 2.79
C LEU A 105 10.56 -0.77 3.36
N PHE A 106 10.24 -1.37 4.51
CA PHE A 106 11.10 -2.39 5.13
C PHE A 106 11.23 -3.63 4.25
N ALA A 107 10.12 -4.11 3.69
CA ALA A 107 10.12 -5.25 2.78
C ALA A 107 10.93 -4.95 1.51
N TRP A 108 10.85 -3.73 1.00
CA TRP A 108 11.66 -3.31 -0.14
C TRP A 108 13.15 -3.26 0.19
N ILE A 109 13.54 -2.66 1.33
CA ILE A 109 14.94 -2.59 1.78
C ILE A 109 15.49 -4.01 1.94
N THR A 110 14.77 -4.89 2.64
CA THR A 110 15.20 -6.26 2.90
C THR A 110 15.35 -7.07 1.60
N PHE A 111 14.37 -7.00 0.70
CA PHE A 111 14.46 -7.69 -0.58
C PHE A 111 15.67 -7.26 -1.40
N HIS A 112 15.92 -5.95 -1.52
CA HIS A 112 17.00 -5.42 -2.35
C HIS A 112 18.38 -5.43 -1.65
N SER A 113 18.42 -5.51 -0.32
CA SER A 113 19.68 -5.63 0.44
C SER A 113 20.16 -7.07 0.55
N PHE A 114 19.25 -8.05 0.61
CA PHE A 114 19.60 -9.47 0.79
C PHE A 114 19.61 -10.29 -0.50
N LYS A 115 18.80 -9.96 -1.53
CA LYS A 115 18.98 -10.53 -2.87
C LYS A 115 19.92 -9.64 -3.67
N ARG A 116 21.19 -10.04 -3.67
CA ARG A 116 22.20 -9.51 -4.59
C ARG A 116 22.04 -10.15 -5.97
#